data_AF-A0A350PA45-F1
#
_entry.id   AF-A0A350PA45-F1
#
_cell.length_a   1.000
_cell.length_b   1.000
_cell.length_c   1.000
_cell.angle_alpha   90.00
_cell.angle_beta   90.00
_cell.angle_gamma   90.00
#
_symmetry.space_group_name_H-M   'P 1'
#
loop_
_entity.id
_entity.type
_entity.pdbx_description
1 polymer ?
#
loop_
_entity_poly.entity_id
_entity_poly.type
_entity_poly.pdbx_seq_one_letter_code
_entity_poly.pdbx_strand_id
1 'polypeptide(L)'
;IGRYLDFHTTDGDTSDYGARFDYDGSKMILTSAFETQSTIKSSSNISIEAASGNPQLLVKTAGAGNNPNIRIQADSNYWDIQTLFSNADDELDLRYNGSSKLIIKKDGNVGIGTNNPGVALDVNGGSNTQLRLTASDSSGGSIINFGDQDNVAAGRIIYSHSSNSFSFKTNNVNNRLVIDSSGNVGIGVTPSASHYET
;
A
#
# COMPACT_ATOMS: atom_id res chain seq x y z
N ILE A 1 27.31 30.65 25.32
CA ILE A 1 28.40 29.72 25.00
C ILE A 1 27.76 28.54 24.27
N GLY A 2 27.79 28.55 22.93
CA GLY A 2 27.27 27.41 22.14
C GLY A 2 28.15 26.19 22.37
N ARG A 3 27.55 25.01 22.44
CA ARG A 3 28.27 23.73 22.49
C ARG A 3 28.24 23.16 21.07
N TYR A 4 29.37 23.18 20.39
CA TYR A 4 29.51 22.59 19.05
C TYR A 4 30.02 21.16 19.19
N LEU A 5 29.63 20.30 18.24
CA LEU A 5 30.25 18.99 18.04
C LEU A 5 30.96 19.03 16.68
N ASP A 6 32.26 19.33 16.70
CA ASP A 6 33.07 19.46 15.49
C ASP A 6 33.59 18.08 15.05
N PHE A 7 33.20 17.64 13.85
CA PHE A 7 33.80 16.46 13.21
C PHE A 7 34.93 16.92 12.28
N HIS A 8 36.17 16.59 12.64
CA HIS A 8 37.36 16.87 11.83
C HIS A 8 37.64 15.70 10.88
N THR A 9 38.10 15.98 9.66
CA THR A 9 38.85 14.98 8.89
C THR A 9 40.17 14.71 9.63
N THR A 10 40.69 13.49 9.56
CA THR A 10 41.87 13.06 10.35
C THR A 10 43.20 13.72 9.92
N ASP A 11 43.17 14.77 9.10
CA ASP A 11 44.35 15.50 8.62
C ASP A 11 44.82 16.61 9.57
N GLY A 12 44.02 16.97 10.58
CA GLY A 12 44.39 17.99 11.57
C GLY A 12 44.31 19.42 11.04
N ASP A 13 43.75 19.64 9.85
CA ASP A 13 43.42 20.97 9.35
C ASP A 13 42.04 21.39 9.89
N THR A 14 41.95 22.60 10.45
CA THR A 14 40.71 23.16 11.00
C THR A 14 40.04 24.13 10.02
N SER A 15 40.56 24.27 8.80
CA SER A 15 40.01 25.16 7.77
C SER A 15 39.04 24.46 6.81
N ASP A 16 39.15 23.13 6.67
CA ASP A 16 38.32 22.31 5.79
C ASP A 16 37.16 21.63 6.56
N TYR A 17 36.11 22.40 6.85
CA TYR A 17 34.90 21.82 7.45
C TYR A 17 34.03 21.15 6.39
N GLY A 18 34.18 19.84 6.20
CA GLY A 18 33.36 19.06 5.26
C GLY A 18 31.84 19.11 5.57
N ALA A 19 31.45 19.33 6.83
CA ALA A 19 30.08 19.65 7.25
C ALA A 19 30.03 20.15 8.71
N ARG A 20 29.24 21.18 9.01
CA ARG A 20 29.00 21.67 10.38
C ARG A 20 27.57 21.44 10.84
N PHE A 21 27.42 20.91 12.06
CA PHE A 21 26.12 20.80 12.74
C PHE A 21 26.06 21.81 13.89
N ASP A 22 25.29 22.89 13.69
CA ASP A 22 25.11 23.94 14.69
C ASP A 22 23.85 23.68 15.51
N TYR A 23 23.94 23.83 16.83
CA TYR A 23 22.77 23.88 17.70
C TYR A 23 22.33 25.33 17.88
N ASP A 24 21.17 25.70 17.35
CA ASP A 24 20.65 27.08 17.43
C ASP A 24 19.94 27.40 18.76
N GLY A 25 19.95 26.46 19.71
CA GLY A 25 19.20 26.54 20.96
C GLY A 25 17.84 25.81 20.93
N SER A 26 17.41 25.33 19.76
CA SER A 26 16.14 24.61 19.57
C SER A 26 16.28 23.35 18.72
N LYS A 27 17.20 23.34 17.75
CA LYS A 27 17.42 22.22 16.83
C LYS A 27 18.89 22.15 16.41
N MET A 28 19.32 20.94 16.05
CA MET A 28 20.56 20.74 15.32
C MET A 28 20.30 21.06 13.85
N ILE A 29 21.09 21.94 13.25
CA ILE A 29 20.99 22.35 11.84
C ILE A 29 22.30 22.03 11.15
N LEU A 30 22.21 21.41 9.99
CA LEU A 30 23.32 21.38 9.05
C LEU A 30 23.39 22.74 8.32
N THR A 31 24.45 23.51 8.54
CA THR A 31 24.57 24.88 8.01
C THR A 31 25.37 25.00 6.71
N SER A 32 26.00 23.91 6.25
CA SER A 32 26.69 23.80 4.96
C SER A 32 26.27 22.52 4.21
N ALA A 33 26.24 22.56 2.87
CA ALA A 33 25.94 21.38 2.06
C ALA A 33 27.07 20.35 2.16
N PHE A 34 26.73 19.07 2.20
CA PHE A 34 27.72 18.01 2.02
C PHE A 34 28.11 17.91 0.55
N GLU A 35 29.41 17.79 0.27
CA GLU A 35 29.92 17.62 -1.09
C GLU A 35 29.67 16.20 -1.66
N THR A 36 29.32 15.23 -0.80
CA THR A 36 29.02 13.81 -1.14
C THR A 36 27.85 13.26 -0.30
N GLN A 37 27.47 11.98 -0.51
CA GLN A 37 26.41 11.32 0.27
C GLN A 37 26.75 11.24 1.76
N SER A 38 25.97 11.92 2.60
CA SER A 38 26.06 11.80 4.06
C SER A 38 25.44 10.48 4.53
N THR A 39 26.18 9.72 5.33
CA THR A 39 25.69 8.46 5.90
C THR A 39 25.80 8.53 7.42
N ILE A 40 24.73 8.19 8.13
CA ILE A 40 24.78 7.93 9.57
C ILE A 40 24.99 6.43 9.77
N LYS A 41 26.18 6.02 10.24
CA LYS A 41 26.47 4.62 10.62
C LYS A 41 26.19 4.46 12.12
N SER A 42 25.20 3.67 12.50
CA SER A 42 24.87 3.39 13.90
C SER A 42 25.13 1.91 14.23
N SER A 43 25.61 1.63 15.44
CA SER A 43 25.68 0.27 16.01
C SER A 43 24.40 -0.14 16.73
N SER A 44 23.43 0.77 16.81
CA SER A 44 22.11 0.59 17.42
C SER A 44 21.05 1.39 16.66
N ASN A 45 19.85 1.50 17.23
CA ASN A 45 18.72 2.19 16.61
C ASN A 45 18.96 3.70 16.52
N ILE A 46 18.46 4.31 15.45
CA ILE A 46 18.27 5.75 15.32
C ILE A 46 16.78 6.01 15.53
N SER A 47 16.42 6.85 16.49
CA SER A 47 15.02 7.17 16.79
C SER A 47 14.65 8.63 16.47
N ILE A 48 13.37 8.87 16.18
CA ILE A 48 12.77 10.20 16.06
C ILE A 48 11.63 10.27 17.07
N GLU A 49 11.85 10.95 18.19
CA GLU A 49 10.95 10.94 19.34
C GLU A 49 10.57 12.36 19.76
N ALA A 50 9.32 12.52 20.23
CA ALA A 50 8.83 13.76 20.83
C ALA A 50 8.00 13.43 22.07
N ALA A 51 8.10 14.26 23.13
CA ALA A 51 7.31 14.09 24.35
C ALA A 51 5.79 14.28 24.13
N SER A 52 5.41 14.94 23.04
CA SER A 52 4.04 15.16 22.59
C SER A 52 4.02 15.51 21.10
N GLY A 53 2.91 15.27 20.40
CA GLY A 53 2.76 15.55 18.97
C GLY A 53 3.16 14.37 18.07
N ASN A 54 3.37 14.63 16.78
CA ASN A 54 3.64 13.62 15.76
C ASN A 54 5.03 13.86 15.14
N PRO A 55 6.11 13.23 15.63
CA PRO A 55 7.40 13.32 14.97
C PRO A 55 7.31 12.78 13.55
N GLN A 56 8.05 13.39 12.61
CA GLN A 56 8.05 12.99 11.20
C GLN A 56 9.47 12.94 10.64
N LEU A 57 9.68 12.03 9.68
CA LEU A 57 10.81 12.09 8.77
C LEU A 57 10.36 12.81 7.49
N LEU A 58 10.91 13.99 7.22
CA LEU A 58 10.64 14.73 5.99
C LEU A 58 11.72 14.41 4.95
N VAL A 59 11.35 13.71 3.88
CA VAL A 59 12.18 13.53 2.68
C VAL A 59 11.62 14.42 1.59
N LYS A 60 12.31 15.52 1.29
CA LYS A 60 11.84 16.54 0.35
C LYS A 60 12.90 16.83 -0.72
N THR A 61 12.43 17.03 -1.94
CA THR A 61 13.21 17.51 -3.09
C THR A 61 12.71 18.89 -3.52
N ALA A 62 13.50 19.62 -4.32
CA ALA A 62 13.10 20.92 -4.87
C ALA A 62 12.55 20.76 -6.30
N GLY A 63 11.36 21.28 -6.58
CA GLY A 63 10.77 21.28 -7.93
C GLY A 63 10.11 19.95 -8.35
N ALA A 64 9.20 20.06 -9.31
CA ALA A 64 8.48 18.92 -9.88
C ALA A 64 9.41 17.99 -10.68
N GLY A 65 9.06 16.70 -10.75
CA GLY A 65 9.83 15.66 -11.45
C GLY A 65 10.86 14.93 -10.59
N ASN A 66 11.05 15.38 -9.34
CA ASN A 66 11.91 14.68 -8.38
C ASN A 66 11.08 13.73 -7.52
N ASN A 67 11.57 12.50 -7.35
CA ASN A 67 10.82 11.43 -6.69
C ASN A 67 11.49 11.04 -5.36
N PRO A 68 11.26 11.80 -4.27
CA PRO A 68 11.80 11.45 -2.97
C PRO A 68 11.33 10.05 -2.58
N ASN A 69 12.24 9.27 -1.99
CA ASN A 69 11.94 7.93 -1.53
C ASN A 69 12.54 7.67 -0.15
N ILE A 70 11.94 6.70 0.53
CA ILE A 70 12.54 6.04 1.69
C ILE A 70 12.87 4.63 1.25
N ARG A 71 14.13 4.24 1.40
CA ARG A 71 14.64 2.91 1.06
C ARG A 71 14.80 2.05 2.30
N ILE A 72 14.35 0.80 2.20
CA ILE A 72 14.61 -0.29 3.15
C ILE A 72 15.37 -1.37 2.38
N GLN A 73 16.61 -1.66 2.77
CA GLN A 73 17.52 -2.49 1.97
C GLN A 73 18.27 -3.53 2.81
N ALA A 74 18.44 -4.71 2.24
CA ALA A 74 19.37 -5.76 2.69
C ALA A 74 20.11 -6.30 1.47
N ASP A 75 21.45 -6.21 1.48
CA ASP A 75 22.31 -6.47 0.32
C ASP A 75 21.82 -5.74 -0.94
N SER A 76 21.54 -6.44 -2.04
CA SER A 76 21.01 -5.86 -3.27
C SER A 76 19.48 -5.76 -3.31
N ASN A 77 18.77 -6.35 -2.34
CA ASN A 77 17.32 -6.34 -2.29
C ASN A 77 16.81 -5.14 -1.51
N TYR A 78 15.86 -4.41 -2.10
CA TYR A 78 15.29 -3.24 -1.46
C TYR A 78 13.81 -3.06 -1.76
N TRP A 79 13.12 -2.49 -0.78
CA TRP A 79 11.83 -1.84 -0.95
C TRP A 79 12.02 -0.34 -0.93
N ASP A 80 11.36 0.36 -1.84
CA ASP A 80 11.25 1.81 -1.82
C ASP A 80 9.79 2.20 -1.57
N ILE A 81 9.56 3.11 -0.63
CA ILE A 81 8.34 3.91 -0.56
C ILE A 81 8.67 5.20 -1.30
N GLN A 82 8.15 5.34 -2.52
CA GLN A 82 8.43 6.48 -3.38
C GLN A 82 7.16 7.28 -3.59
N THR A 83 7.29 8.59 -3.50
CA THR A 83 6.28 9.49 -4.05
C THR A 83 6.80 10.02 -5.37
N LEU A 84 6.05 9.82 -6.45
CA LEU A 84 6.35 10.48 -7.71
C LEU A 84 5.57 11.79 -7.74
N PHE A 85 6.27 12.91 -7.86
CA PHE A 85 5.66 14.24 -7.99
C PHE A 85 5.92 14.77 -9.39
N SER A 86 5.28 14.14 -10.38
CA SER A 86 5.22 14.69 -11.73
C SER A 86 3.93 15.50 -11.83
N ASN A 87 3.96 16.69 -12.44
CA ASN A 87 2.77 17.56 -12.53
C ASN A 87 1.53 16.85 -13.15
N ALA A 88 1.73 15.72 -13.83
CA ALA A 88 0.68 14.89 -14.42
C ALA A 88 0.24 13.72 -13.51
N ASP A 89 1.17 13.03 -12.85
CA ASP A 89 0.96 11.68 -12.31
C ASP A 89 1.37 11.54 -10.84
N ASP A 90 1.03 12.52 -9.99
CA ASP A 90 1.33 12.41 -8.56
C ASP A 90 0.80 11.08 -7.99
N GLU A 91 1.68 10.28 -7.39
CA GLU A 91 1.35 8.95 -6.87
C GLU A 91 2.23 8.54 -5.68
N LEU A 92 1.67 7.67 -4.84
CA LEU A 92 2.41 6.87 -3.86
C LEU A 92 2.67 5.49 -4.46
N ASP A 93 3.93 5.11 -4.58
CA ASP A 93 4.38 3.84 -5.18
C ASP A 93 5.21 3.02 -4.19
N LEU A 94 4.76 1.79 -3.95
CA LEU A 94 5.49 0.77 -3.20
C LEU A 94 6.22 -0.14 -4.17
N ARG A 95 7.55 -0.05 -4.18
CA ARG A 95 8.42 -0.70 -5.18
C ARG A 95 9.29 -1.76 -4.54
N TYR A 96 9.51 -2.87 -5.24
CA TYR A 96 10.53 -3.86 -4.90
C TYR A 96 11.56 -3.96 -6.02
N ASN A 97 12.84 -3.80 -5.69
CA ASN A 97 13.96 -3.81 -6.63
C ASN A 97 13.69 -2.95 -7.89
N GLY A 98 13.19 -1.73 -7.68
CA GLY A 98 12.91 -0.77 -8.74
C GLY A 98 11.63 -1.03 -9.54
N SER A 99 10.87 -2.08 -9.24
CA SER A 99 9.59 -2.38 -9.89
C SER A 99 8.41 -2.05 -8.99
N SER A 100 7.46 -1.27 -9.48
CA SER A 100 6.20 -0.96 -8.79
C SER A 100 5.41 -2.24 -8.48
N LYS A 101 4.86 -2.33 -7.28
CA LYS A 101 4.04 -3.46 -6.80
C LYS A 101 2.64 -3.02 -6.42
N LEU A 102 2.53 -1.84 -5.82
CA LEU A 102 1.27 -1.20 -5.49
C LEU A 102 1.41 0.31 -5.74
N ILE A 103 0.46 0.88 -6.46
CA ILE A 103 0.39 2.31 -6.75
C ILE A 103 -0.93 2.86 -6.22
N ILE A 104 -0.89 4.04 -5.60
CA ILE A 104 -2.05 4.85 -5.29
C ILE A 104 -1.91 6.17 -6.03
N LYS A 105 -2.77 6.40 -7.01
CA LYS A 105 -2.81 7.64 -7.80
C LYS A 105 -3.43 8.77 -6.98
N LYS A 106 -3.13 10.02 -7.35
CA LYS A 106 -3.73 11.23 -6.73
C LYS A 106 -5.27 11.28 -6.76
N ASP A 107 -5.90 10.59 -7.70
CA ASP A 107 -7.35 10.47 -7.82
C ASP A 107 -7.94 9.37 -6.90
N GLY A 108 -7.09 8.64 -6.17
CA GLY A 108 -7.46 7.60 -5.21
C GLY A 108 -7.48 6.18 -5.80
N ASN A 109 -7.22 6.02 -7.10
CA ASN A 109 -7.20 4.70 -7.72
C ASN A 109 -5.99 3.87 -7.25
N VAL A 110 -6.25 2.61 -6.87
CA VAL A 110 -5.23 1.67 -6.40
C VAL A 110 -4.94 0.63 -7.48
N GLY A 111 -3.69 0.58 -7.94
CA GLY A 111 -3.20 -0.44 -8.86
C GLY A 111 -2.38 -1.50 -8.12
N ILE A 112 -2.66 -2.78 -8.36
CA ILE A 112 -1.82 -3.91 -7.92
C ILE A 112 -1.33 -4.63 -9.17
N GLY A 113 -0.03 -4.58 -9.42
CA GLY A 113 0.57 -5.13 -10.66
C GLY A 113 0.28 -4.32 -11.93
N THR A 114 -0.31 -3.14 -11.81
CA THR A 114 -0.52 -2.16 -12.90
C THR A 114 -0.15 -0.76 -12.42
N ASN A 115 0.38 0.06 -13.33
CA ASN A 115 0.77 1.45 -13.03
C ASN A 115 -0.28 2.48 -13.51
N ASN A 116 -1.28 2.03 -14.24
CA ASN A 116 -2.34 2.87 -14.81
C ASN A 116 -3.70 2.27 -14.45
N PRO A 117 -4.09 2.27 -13.15
CA PRO A 117 -5.38 1.75 -12.75
C PRO A 117 -6.51 2.57 -13.42
N GLY A 118 -7.43 1.89 -14.10
CA GLY A 118 -8.57 2.53 -14.78
C GLY A 118 -9.79 2.76 -13.90
N VAL A 119 -9.79 2.18 -12.69
CA VAL A 119 -10.88 2.20 -11.71
C VAL A 119 -10.30 2.20 -10.28
N ALA A 120 -11.15 2.39 -9.27
CA ALA A 120 -10.75 2.52 -7.86
C ALA A 120 -9.83 1.39 -7.35
N LEU A 121 -10.05 0.14 -7.79
CA LEU A 121 -9.15 -0.98 -7.56
C LEU A 121 -8.95 -1.74 -8.87
N ASP A 122 -7.72 -1.71 -9.39
CA ASP A 122 -7.32 -2.40 -10.62
C ASP A 122 -6.20 -3.40 -10.31
N VAL A 123 -6.44 -4.68 -10.58
CA VAL A 123 -5.51 -5.76 -10.25
C VAL A 123 -5.11 -6.47 -11.53
N ASN A 124 -3.81 -6.44 -11.85
CA ASN A 124 -3.22 -7.13 -12.98
C ASN A 124 -2.20 -8.16 -12.48
N GLY A 125 -2.58 -9.44 -12.50
CA GLY A 125 -1.72 -10.56 -12.12
C GLY A 125 -0.81 -11.08 -13.25
N GLY A 126 -0.81 -10.44 -14.42
CA GLY A 126 -0.14 -10.94 -15.61
C GLY A 126 -0.96 -12.03 -16.30
N SER A 127 -0.47 -13.27 -16.31
CA SER A 127 -1.15 -14.38 -17.01
C SER A 127 -2.47 -14.81 -16.34
N ASN A 128 -2.51 -14.80 -15.00
CA ASN A 128 -3.69 -15.15 -14.22
C ASN A 128 -3.88 -14.09 -13.13
N THR A 129 -5.07 -13.50 -13.08
CA THR A 129 -5.47 -12.59 -11.99
C THR A 129 -6.44 -13.34 -11.08
N GLN A 130 -6.20 -13.29 -9.77
CA GLN A 130 -7.05 -13.94 -8.77
C GLN A 130 -7.42 -12.98 -7.65
N LEU A 131 -8.69 -13.01 -7.25
CA LEU A 131 -9.16 -12.48 -5.98
C LEU A 131 -9.51 -13.68 -5.08
N ARG A 132 -8.73 -13.88 -4.01
CA ARG A 132 -8.97 -14.95 -3.04
C ARG A 132 -9.70 -14.39 -1.83
N LEU A 133 -10.90 -14.91 -1.57
CA LEU A 133 -11.69 -14.66 -0.37
C LEU A 133 -11.76 -15.94 0.45
N THR A 134 -11.20 -15.92 1.67
CA THR A 134 -11.16 -17.09 2.56
C THR A 134 -11.77 -16.73 3.90
N ALA A 135 -12.82 -17.46 4.30
CA ALA A 135 -13.33 -17.45 5.65
C ALA A 135 -12.51 -18.41 6.53
N SER A 136 -12.27 -18.04 7.79
CA SER A 136 -11.53 -18.88 8.74
C SER A 136 -12.38 -20.00 9.36
N ASP A 137 -13.70 -19.89 9.25
CA ASP A 137 -14.66 -20.88 9.75
C ASP A 137 -15.33 -21.67 8.61
N SER A 138 -16.00 -22.76 8.97
CA SER A 138 -16.75 -23.62 8.04
C SER A 138 -18.25 -23.31 7.98
N SER A 139 -18.72 -22.31 8.74
CA SER A 139 -20.14 -21.98 8.87
C SER A 139 -20.53 -20.70 8.13
N GLY A 140 -19.59 -19.78 7.93
CA GLY A 140 -19.77 -18.52 7.21
C GLY A 140 -19.72 -18.68 5.70
N GLY A 141 -19.35 -17.59 5.01
CA GLY A 141 -19.23 -17.59 3.56
C GLY A 141 -18.30 -16.52 3.03
N SER A 142 -17.75 -16.76 1.85
CA SER A 142 -16.99 -15.78 1.07
C SER A 142 -17.95 -14.98 0.20
N ILE A 143 -17.92 -13.64 0.32
CA ILE A 143 -18.96 -12.76 -0.22
C ILE A 143 -18.35 -11.64 -1.05
N ILE A 144 -18.92 -11.39 -2.24
CA ILE A 144 -18.78 -10.13 -2.97
C ILE A 144 -20.10 -9.38 -2.83
N ASN A 145 -20.06 -8.17 -2.26
CA ASN A 145 -21.23 -7.33 -2.04
C ASN A 145 -21.39 -6.29 -3.15
N PHE A 146 -22.64 -6.03 -3.53
CA PHE A 146 -23.05 -4.97 -4.43
C PHE A 146 -24.14 -4.16 -3.73
N GLY A 147 -23.96 -2.85 -3.69
CA GLY A 147 -24.84 -1.97 -2.95
C GLY A 147 -24.51 -0.51 -3.16
N ASP A 148 -25.24 0.34 -2.46
CA ASP A 148 -25.04 1.79 -2.40
C ASP A 148 -24.85 2.23 -0.94
N GLN A 149 -24.81 3.54 -0.71
CA GLN A 149 -24.59 4.12 0.61
C GLN A 149 -25.70 3.78 1.61
N ASP A 150 -26.94 3.59 1.14
CA ASP A 150 -28.09 3.27 1.98
C ASP A 150 -28.21 1.76 2.22
N ASN A 151 -27.67 0.95 1.29
CA ASN A 151 -27.69 -0.49 1.37
C ASN A 151 -26.48 -1.14 0.69
N VAL A 152 -25.44 -1.39 1.49
CA VAL A 152 -24.15 -1.92 1.03
C VAL A 152 -24.17 -3.37 0.55
N ALA A 153 -25.30 -4.09 0.70
CA ALA A 153 -25.39 -5.53 0.41
C ALA A 153 -26.71 -5.94 -0.28
N ALA A 154 -27.33 -5.02 -1.01
CA ALA A 154 -28.58 -5.25 -1.74
C ALA A 154 -28.48 -6.40 -2.76
N GLY A 155 -27.29 -6.57 -3.36
CA GLY A 155 -26.93 -7.69 -4.22
C GLY A 155 -25.66 -8.38 -3.73
N ARG A 156 -25.56 -9.70 -3.90
CA ARG A 156 -24.40 -10.48 -3.42
C ARG A 156 -24.11 -11.70 -4.29
N ILE A 157 -22.83 -12.05 -4.38
CA ILE A 157 -22.34 -13.38 -4.78
C ILE A 157 -21.76 -14.04 -3.53
N ILE A 158 -22.20 -15.25 -3.20
CA ILE A 158 -21.85 -15.91 -1.94
C ILE A 158 -21.49 -17.37 -2.20
N TYR A 159 -20.32 -17.79 -1.69
CA TYR A 159 -20.04 -19.20 -1.40
C TYR A 159 -20.32 -19.46 0.08
N SER A 160 -21.30 -20.29 0.39
CA SER A 160 -21.65 -20.69 1.76
C SER A 160 -20.91 -21.97 2.13
N HIS A 161 -20.09 -21.93 3.18
CA HIS A 161 -19.31 -23.09 3.62
C HIS A 161 -20.17 -24.16 4.31
N SER A 162 -21.22 -23.75 5.03
CA SER A 162 -22.10 -24.68 5.76
C SER A 162 -22.88 -25.61 4.84
N SER A 163 -23.29 -25.11 3.68
CA SER A 163 -24.08 -25.84 2.69
C SER A 163 -23.28 -26.20 1.44
N ASN A 164 -22.00 -25.84 1.37
CA ASN A 164 -21.15 -25.94 0.17
C ASN A 164 -21.87 -25.49 -1.11
N SER A 165 -22.60 -24.38 -1.01
CA SER A 165 -23.46 -23.87 -2.09
C SER A 165 -23.01 -22.50 -2.55
N PHE A 166 -23.11 -22.25 -3.85
CA PHE A 166 -22.85 -20.95 -4.46
C PHE A 166 -24.17 -20.25 -4.80
N SER A 167 -24.31 -18.95 -4.52
CA SER A 167 -25.58 -18.24 -4.73
C SER A 167 -25.42 -16.79 -5.18
N PHE A 168 -26.41 -16.33 -5.95
CA PHE A 168 -26.59 -14.94 -6.36
C PHE A 168 -27.84 -14.36 -5.71
N LYS A 169 -27.71 -13.15 -5.16
CA LYS A 169 -28.75 -12.43 -4.42
C LYS A 169 -28.99 -11.06 -5.04
N THR A 170 -30.25 -10.60 -5.07
CA THR A 170 -30.61 -9.24 -5.51
C THR A 170 -31.80 -8.70 -4.71
N ASN A 171 -31.92 -7.37 -4.65
CA ASN A 171 -33.02 -6.65 -4.02
C ASN A 171 -33.28 -7.11 -2.56
N ASN A 172 -32.21 -7.37 -1.79
CA ASN A 172 -32.29 -7.87 -0.40
C ASN A 172 -33.01 -9.22 -0.23
N VAL A 173 -33.37 -9.89 -1.32
CA VAL A 173 -33.94 -11.24 -1.28
C VAL A 173 -32.79 -12.23 -1.17
N ASN A 174 -33.08 -13.41 -0.59
CA ASN A 174 -32.11 -14.49 -0.49
C ASN A 174 -31.65 -14.96 -1.87
N ASN A 175 -32.20 -16.04 -2.39
CA ASN A 175 -31.59 -16.73 -3.51
C ASN A 175 -32.35 -16.42 -4.81
N ARG A 176 -31.64 -15.85 -5.80
CA ARG A 176 -32.13 -15.72 -7.19
C ARG A 176 -31.60 -16.84 -8.06
N LEU A 177 -30.33 -17.20 -7.87
CA LEU A 177 -29.69 -18.38 -8.44
C LEU A 177 -28.93 -19.10 -7.34
N VAL A 178 -29.01 -20.44 -7.30
CA VAL A 178 -28.21 -21.28 -6.40
C VAL A 178 -27.66 -22.46 -7.18
N ILE A 179 -26.39 -22.79 -6.93
CA ILE A 179 -25.80 -24.08 -7.23
C ILE A 179 -25.59 -24.77 -5.88
N ASP A 180 -26.28 -25.87 -5.65
CA ASP A 180 -26.14 -26.64 -4.41
C ASP A 180 -24.84 -27.46 -4.40
N SER A 181 -24.54 -28.10 -3.26
CA SER A 181 -23.36 -28.95 -3.10
C SER A 181 -23.33 -30.19 -3.99
N SER A 182 -24.47 -30.56 -4.57
CA SER A 182 -24.62 -31.68 -5.51
C SER A 182 -24.52 -31.22 -6.97
N GLY A 183 -24.38 -29.92 -7.23
CA GLY A 183 -24.29 -29.35 -8.57
C GLY A 183 -25.64 -29.06 -9.23
N ASN A 184 -26.76 -29.18 -8.51
CA ASN A 184 -28.07 -28.82 -9.06
C ASN A 184 -28.21 -27.30 -9.07
N VAL A 185 -28.83 -26.78 -10.13
CA VAL A 185 -29.04 -25.33 -10.32
C VAL A 185 -30.52 -24.99 -10.12
N GLY A 186 -30.79 -23.96 -9.32
CA GLY A 186 -32.13 -23.37 -9.18
C GLY A 186 -32.11 -21.90 -9.58
N ILE A 187 -33.02 -21.49 -10.46
CA ILE A 187 -33.21 -20.08 -10.88
C ILE A 187 -34.62 -19.66 -10.46
N GLY A 188 -34.74 -18.76 -9.49
CA GLY A 188 -36.01 -18.35 -8.90
C GLY A 188 -36.73 -19.44 -8.08
N VAL A 189 -36.17 -20.65 -8.02
CA VAL A 189 -36.67 -21.81 -7.28
C VAL A 189 -35.54 -22.47 -6.49
N THR A 190 -35.88 -23.37 -5.57
CA THR A 190 -34.90 -24.22 -4.89
C THR A 190 -34.27 -25.20 -5.90
N PRO A 191 -32.93 -25.40 -5.90
CA PRO A 191 -32.29 -26.41 -6.74
C PRO A 191 -32.91 -27.80 -6.54
N SER A 192 -33.08 -28.53 -7.63
CA SER A 192 -33.58 -29.90 -7.66
C SER A 192 -32.86 -30.66 -8.77
N ALA A 193 -32.63 -31.96 -8.55
CA ALA A 193 -32.01 -32.84 -9.55
C ALA A 193 -32.85 -33.01 -10.83
N SER A 194 -34.12 -32.64 -10.78
CA SER A 194 -35.10 -32.78 -11.86
C SER A 194 -35.39 -31.42 -12.50
N HIS A 195 -34.50 -30.94 -13.37
CA HIS A 195 -34.89 -29.98 -14.40
C HIS A 195 -34.80 -30.68 -15.76
N TYR A 196 -35.86 -31.42 -16.10
CA TYR A 196 -36.12 -31.81 -17.48
C TYR A 196 -36.66 -30.57 -18.19
N GLU A 197 -35.89 -30.02 -19.13
CA GLU A 197 -36.43 -29.11 -20.15
C GLU A 197 -37.45 -29.91 -20.97
N THR A 198 -38.69 -29.41 -21.09
CA THR A 198 -39.67 -29.85 -22.10
C THR A 198 -39.79 -28.80 -23.18
#